data_AF-A0AAP3FVH7-F1
#
_entry.id   AF-A0AAP3FVH7-F1
#
_cell.length_a   1.000
_cell.length_b   1.000
_cell.length_c   1.000
_cell.angle_alpha   90.00
_cell.angle_beta   90.00
_cell.angle_gamma   90.00
#
_symmetry.space_group_name_H-M   'P 1'
#
loop_
_entity.id
_entity.type
_entity.pdbx_description
1 polymer ?
#
loop_
_entity_poly.entity_id
_entity_poly.type
_entity_poly.pdbx_seq_one_letter_code
_entity_poly.pdbx_strand_id
1 'polypeptide(L)' 'MASKKVHQINVKGFFDMDVMEVTEQTKEAEYTYDFKEILSEFNGKNVSITVKEENELPVKDVE' A
#
# COMPACT_ATOMS: atom_id res chain seq x y z
N MET A 1 3.94 23.01 -19.54
CA MET A 1 3.34 22.24 -18.43
C MET A 1 3.33 23.14 -17.20
N ALA A 2 2.19 23.32 -16.54
CA ALA A 2 2.13 24.12 -15.33
C ALA A 2 2.90 23.42 -14.19
N SER A 3 3.77 24.14 -13.50
CA SER A 3 4.54 23.61 -12.37
C SER A 3 3.60 23.23 -11.23
N LYS A 4 3.72 22.00 -10.73
CA LYS A 4 3.02 21.54 -9.54
C LYS A 4 3.97 20.76 -8.63
N LYS A 5 3.79 20.88 -7.32
CA LYS A 5 4.50 20.06 -6.33
C LYS A 5 3.63 18.85 -6.01
N VAL A 6 4.15 17.65 -6.19
CA VAL A 6 3.45 16.38 -5.94
C VAL A 6 4.11 15.69 -4.75
N HIS A 7 3.30 15.21 -3.81
CA HIS A 7 3.71 14.35 -2.71
C HIS A 7 2.90 13.06 -2.78
N GLN A 8 3.58 11.91 -2.77
CA GLN A 8 2.97 10.59 -2.91
C GLN A 8 3.72 9.59 -2.04
N ILE A 9 2.97 8.74 -1.34
CA ILE A 9 3.48 7.60 -0.58
C ILE A 9 2.97 6.32 -1.25
N ASN A 10 3.84 5.32 -1.39
CA ASN A 10 3.50 3.99 -1.89
C ASN A 10 3.88 2.97 -0.83
N VAL A 11 2.93 2.11 -0.46
CA VAL A 11 3.15 1.04 0.51
C VAL A 11 2.66 -0.27 -0.11
N LYS A 12 3.48 -1.32 -0.04
CA LYS A 12 3.16 -2.64 -0.57
C LYS A 12 3.45 -3.67 0.50
N GLY A 13 2.47 -4.51 0.80
CA GLY A 13 2.62 -5.56 1.80
C GLY A 13 1.29 -6.20 2.13
N PHE A 14 1.30 -7.05 3.15
CA PHE A 14 0.12 -7.57 3.78
C PHE A 14 -0.57 -6.46 4.58
N PHE A 15 -1.81 -6.14 4.25
CA PHE A 15 -2.58 -5.12 4.95
C PHE A 15 -3.47 -5.76 6.02
N ASP A 16 -3.26 -5.36 7.27
CA ASP A 16 -4.12 -5.72 8.40
C ASP A 16 -4.91 -4.48 8.83
N MET A 17 -6.23 -4.51 8.59
CA MET A 17 -7.13 -3.40 8.89
C MET A 17 -7.46 -3.29 10.38
N ASP A 18 -7.35 -4.38 11.15
CA ASP A 18 -7.71 -4.37 12.58
C ASP A 18 -6.68 -3.57 13.38
N VAL A 19 -5.40 -3.69 13.02
CA VAL A 19 -4.30 -2.91 13.59
C VAL A 19 -3.90 -1.69 12.75
N MET A 20 -4.42 -1.57 11.53
CA MET A 20 -4.08 -0.51 10.56
C MET A 20 -2.59 -0.49 10.19
N GLU A 21 -2.03 -1.66 9.90
CA GLU A 21 -0.62 -1.82 9.53
C GLU A 21 -0.48 -2.46 8.15
N VAL A 22 0.59 -2.11 7.44
CA VAL A 22 1.01 -2.81 6.23
C VAL A 22 2.38 -3.42 6.48
N THR A 23 2.49 -4.74 6.31
CA THR A 23 3.74 -5.47 6.54
C THR A 23 4.32 -5.95 5.22
N GLU A 24 5.51 -5.46 4.89
CA GLU A 24 6.28 -5.85 3.72
C GLU A 24 7.31 -6.92 4.10
N GLN A 25 7.16 -8.11 3.52
CA GLN A 25 8.15 -9.18 3.66
C GLN A 25 9.14 -9.14 2.49
N THR A 26 10.40 -8.82 2.78
CA THR A 26 11.50 -8.86 1.81
C THR A 26 12.36 -10.10 2.02
N LYS A 27 13.37 -10.31 1.16
CA LYS A 27 14.33 -11.41 1.33
C LYS A 27 15.22 -11.27 2.57
N GLU A 28 15.36 -10.05 3.08
CA GLU A 28 16.32 -9.70 4.13
C GLU A 28 15.65 -9.46 5.49
N ALA A 29 14.47 -8.85 5.46
CA ALA A 29 13.75 -8.44 6.65
C ALA A 29 12.24 -8.26 6.41
N GLU A 30 11.52 -8.11 7.51
CA GLU A 30 10.11 -7.74 7.57
C GLU A 30 10.02 -6.29 8.05
N TYR A 31 9.28 -5.47 7.30
CA TYR A 31 9.04 -4.06 7.61
C TYR A 31 7.56 -3.83 7.85
N THR A 32 7.22 -3.29 9.01
CA THR A 32 5.84 -2.90 9.34
C THR A 32 5.70 -1.39 9.25
N TYR A 33 4.69 -0.93 8.51
CA TYR A 33 4.34 0.46 8.34
C TYR A 33 2.98 0.75 8.98
N ASP A 34 2.89 1.75 9.86
CA ASP A 34 1.61 2.23 10.42
C ASP A 34 0.84 2.98 9.32
N PHE A 35 -0.19 2.34 8.77
CA PHE A 35 -0.97 2.90 7.68
C PHE A 35 -1.85 4.07 8.15
N LYS A 36 -2.25 4.09 9.42
CA LYS A 36 -3.02 5.18 9.99
C LYS A 36 -2.19 6.44 10.12
N GLU A 37 -0.93 6.32 10.56
CA GLU A 37 0.01 7.45 10.60
C GLU A 37 0.26 8.01 9.20
N ILE A 38 0.49 7.14 8.21
CA ILE A 38 0.64 7.53 6.80
C ILE A 38 -0.58 8.29 6.29
N LEU A 39 -1.79 7.78 6.52
CA LEU A 39 -3.03 8.46 6.10
C LEU A 39 -3.23 9.80 6.83
N SER A 40 -2.76 9.92 8.07
CA SER A 40 -2.89 11.15 8.86
C SER A 40 -2.16 12.34 8.23
N GLU A 41 -1.05 12.12 7.52
CA GLU A 41 -0.30 13.18 6.82
C GLU A 41 -1.12 13.87 5.71
N PHE A 42 -2.11 13.14 5.17
CA PHE A 42 -2.97 13.58 4.09
C PHE A 42 -4.33 14.10 4.57
N ASN A 43 -4.62 14.00 5.87
CA ASN A 43 -5.89 14.42 6.45
C ASN A 43 -6.18 15.91 6.14
N GLY A 44 -7.41 16.20 5.72
CA GLY A 44 -7.86 17.55 5.36
C GLY A 44 -7.37 18.08 4.00
N LYS A 45 -6.72 17.25 3.17
CA LYS A 45 -6.22 17.64 1.84
C LYS A 45 -6.98 16.91 0.73
N ASN A 46 -6.98 17.50 -0.47
CA ASN A 46 -7.48 16.81 -1.67
C ASN A 46 -6.45 15.76 -2.10
N VAL A 47 -6.87 14.49 -2.15
CA VAL A 47 -5.99 13.36 -2.47
C VAL A 47 -6.60 12.45 -3.53
N SER A 48 -5.72 11.67 -4.16
CA SER A 48 -6.10 10.49 -4.95
C SER A 48 -5.54 9.27 -4.22
N ILE A 49 -6.39 8.29 -3.92
CA ILE A 49 -6.01 7.05 -3.24
C ILE A 49 -6.17 5.89 -4.22
N THR A 50 -5.15 5.03 -4.30
CA THR A 50 -5.18 3.81 -5.11
C THR A 50 -4.94 2.61 -4.20
N VAL A 51 -5.87 1.65 -4.21
CA VAL A 51 -5.73 0.34 -3.55
C VAL A 51 -5.72 -0.71 -4.65
N LYS A 52 -4.70 -1.57 -4.68
CA LYS A 52 -4.50 -2.57 -5.73
C LYS A 52 -4.15 -3.92 -5.11
N GLU A 53 -4.85 -4.95 -5.56
CA GLU A 53 -4.61 -6.35 -5.24
C GLU A 53 -4.40 -7.11 -6.56
N GLU A 54 -3.37 -7.94 -6.62
CA GLU A 54 -3.09 -8.80 -7.77
C GLU A 54 -3.10 -10.25 -7.30
N ASN A 55 -3.98 -11.05 -7.88
CA ASN A 55 -4.12 -12.47 -7.57
C ASN A 55 -3.77 -13.31 -8.79
N GLU A 56 -3.06 -14.41 -8.56
CA GLU A 56 -2.80 -15.40 -9.60
C GLU A 56 -4.12 -16.01 -10.09
N LEU A 57 -4.20 -16.25 -11.39
CA LEU A 57 -5.36 -16.93 -11.96
C LEU A 57 -5.29 -18.41 -11.60
N PRO A 58 -6.43 -19.05 -11.27
CA PRO A 58 -6.45 -20.49 -11.06
C PRO A 58 -6.05 -21.19 -12.36
N VAL A 59 -4.91 -21.87 -12.34
CA VAL A 59 -4.53 -22.81 -13.40
C VAL A 59 -5.40 -24.05 -13.29
N LYS A 60 -6.10 -24.42 -14.37
CA LYS A 60 -6.74 -25.73 -14.47
C LYS A 60 -5.65 -26.79 -14.44
N ASP A 61 -5.79 -27.72 -13.50
CA ASP A 61 -5.06 -28.97 -13.29
C ASP A 61 -3.82 -29.14 -14.16
N VAL A 62 -2.66 -28.89 -13.56
CA VAL A 62 -1.39 -29.39 -14.09
C VAL A 62 -1.39 -30.90 -13.79
N GLU A 63 -1.80 -31.71 -14.77
CA GLU A 63 -1.52 -33.16 -14.77
C GLU A 63 -0.02 -33.45 -14.73
#